data_AF-A0A920P2K4-F1
#
_entry.id   AF-A0A920P2K4-F1
#
_cell.length_a   1.000
_cell.length_b   1.000
_cell.length_c   1.000
_cell.angle_alpha   90.00
_cell.angle_beta   90.00
_cell.angle_gamma   90.00
#
_symmetry.space_group_name_H-M   'P 1'
#
loop_
_entity.id
_entity.type
_entity.pdbx_description
1 polymer ?
#
loop_
_entity_poly.entity_id
_entity_poly.type
_entity_poly.pdbx_seq_one_letter_code
_entity_poly.pdbx_strand_id
1 'polypeptide(L)'
;MTSIYPPPDFEARHLGPTKADISGMLEEVGYDSLADLVNKTIPESIRMEGELDLPLALSEAEFISHFRSVASKNRFSDHFLVWGTATLWFPV
;
A
#
# COMPACT_ATOMS: atom_id res chain seq x y z
N MET A 1 -15.17 23.96 9.82
CA MET A 1 -13.75 24.03 10.18
C MET A 1 -12.95 23.23 9.17
N THR A 2 -12.11 23.90 8.41
CA THR A 2 -11.28 23.33 7.34
C THR A 2 -10.18 22.45 7.95
N SER A 3 -10.07 21.20 7.50
CA SER A 3 -8.99 20.28 7.92
C SER A 3 -7.64 20.82 7.43
N ILE A 4 -6.67 20.98 8.34
CA ILE A 4 -5.37 21.62 8.07
C ILE A 4 -4.28 20.59 7.67
N TYR A 5 -4.66 19.35 7.36
CA TYR A 5 -3.77 18.32 6.82
C TYR A 5 -4.47 17.57 5.68
N PRO A 6 -3.93 17.53 4.45
CA PRO A 6 -4.35 16.54 3.48
C PRO A 6 -3.87 15.16 3.98
N PRO A 7 -4.61 14.06 3.86
CA PRO A 7 -4.10 12.76 4.30
C PRO A 7 -3.16 12.17 3.23
N PRO A 8 -1.88 11.90 3.58
CA PRO A 8 -1.24 10.66 3.13
C PRO A 8 -0.25 10.13 4.18
N ASP A 9 -0.74 9.56 5.29
CA ASP A 9 0.15 8.94 6.31
C ASP A 9 0.81 7.64 5.78
N PHE A 10 0.08 6.89 4.96
CA PHE A 10 0.53 5.56 4.54
C PHE A 10 1.73 5.60 3.59
N GLU A 11 1.68 6.35 2.49
CA GLU A 11 2.76 6.37 1.50
C GLU A 11 4.10 6.81 2.10
N ALA A 12 4.10 7.87 2.90
CA ALA A 12 5.31 8.38 3.54
C ALA A 12 5.90 7.42 4.59
N ARG A 13 5.07 6.56 5.21
CA ARG A 13 5.52 5.52 6.15
C ARG A 13 5.87 4.21 5.46
N HIS A 14 5.32 3.97 4.28
CA HIS A 14 5.52 2.75 3.49
C HIS A 14 6.75 2.87 2.57
N LEU A 15 6.97 4.04 1.97
CA LEU A 15 8.14 4.34 1.16
C LEU A 15 9.27 4.82 2.07
N GLY A 16 10.29 3.97 2.25
CA GLY A 16 11.44 4.28 3.11
C GLY A 16 12.31 5.46 2.62
N PRO A 17 12.69 5.53 1.33
CA PRO A 17 13.56 6.59 0.83
C PRO A 17 12.87 7.97 0.85
N THR A 18 13.57 8.96 1.41
CA THR A 18 13.17 10.37 1.29
C THR A 18 13.48 10.89 -0.11
N LYS A 19 12.97 12.08 -0.45
CA LYS A 19 13.32 12.75 -1.71
C LYS A 19 14.83 12.94 -1.87
N ALA A 20 15.54 13.23 -0.78
CA ALA A 20 17.00 13.39 -0.81
C ALA A 20 17.70 12.05 -1.06
N ASP A 21 17.21 10.97 -0.44
CA ASP A 21 17.75 9.62 -0.68
C ASP A 21 17.52 9.21 -2.13
N ILE A 22 16.32 9.43 -2.67
CA ILE A 22 16.01 9.13 -4.08
C ILE A 22 16.94 9.89 -5.02
N SER A 23 17.19 11.18 -4.77
CA SER A 23 18.13 11.97 -5.57
C SER A 23 19.55 11.42 -5.51
N GLY A 24 20.07 11.07 -4.33
CA GLY A 24 21.41 10.49 -4.19
C GLY A 24 21.52 9.10 -4.83
N MET A 25 20.49 8.27 -4.70
CA MET A 25 20.44 6.96 -5.34
C MET A 25 20.43 7.08 -6.87
N LEU A 26 19.65 8.01 -7.42
CA LEU A 26 19.58 8.27 -8.86
C LEU A 26 20.91 8.76 -9.42
N GLU A 27 21.62 9.62 -8.70
CA GLU A 27 22.96 10.07 -9.06
C GLU A 27 23.95 8.89 -9.11
N GLU A 28 23.93 8.02 -8.10
CA GLU A 28 24.81 6.85 -8.04
C GLU A 28 24.57 5.88 -9.21
N VAL A 29 23.31 5.70 -9.62
CA VAL A 29 22.98 4.84 -10.77
C VAL A 29 23.02 5.56 -12.12
N GLY A 30 23.30 6.87 -12.14
CA GLY A 30 23.48 7.66 -13.35
C GLY A 30 22.19 8.02 -14.11
N TYR A 31 21.08 8.24 -13.40
CA TYR A 31 19.78 8.63 -13.98
C TYR A 31 19.30 9.98 -13.47
N ASP A 32 18.67 10.78 -14.32
CA ASP A 32 18.19 12.13 -13.95
C ASP A 32 16.85 12.11 -13.20
N SER A 33 16.07 11.02 -13.34
CA SER A 33 14.77 10.87 -12.70
C SER A 33 14.33 9.42 -12.57
N LEU A 34 13.38 9.16 -11.66
CA LEU A 34 12.70 7.86 -11.57
C LEU A 34 11.99 7.50 -12.89
N ALA A 35 11.44 8.48 -13.60
CA ALA A 35 10.78 8.25 -14.88
C ALA A 35 11.77 7.74 -15.92
N ASP A 36 12.95 8.34 -16.01
CA ASP A 36 14.01 7.91 -16.93
C ASP A 36 14.51 6.50 -16.59
N LEU A 37 14.76 6.23 -15.30
CA LEU A 37 15.13 4.89 -14.84
C LEU A 37 14.09 3.83 -15.24
N VAL A 38 12.80 4.11 -15.04
CA VAL A 38 11.72 3.17 -15.42
C VAL A 38 11.66 2.98 -16.93
N ASN A 39 11.77 4.05 -17.72
CA ASN A 39 11.74 4.01 -19.19
C ASN A 39 12.88 3.16 -19.77
N LYS A 40 14.04 3.16 -19.13
CA LYS A 40 15.23 2.39 -19.55
C LYS A 40 15.21 0.94 -19.07
N THR A 41 14.42 0.64 -18.03
CA THR A 41 14.35 -0.69 -17.42
C THR A 41 13.21 -1.53 -17.98
N ILE A 42 12.03 -0.94 -18.21
CA ILE A 42 10.83 -1.66 -18.63
C ILE A 42 10.60 -1.44 -20.13
N PRO A 43 10.60 -2.50 -20.96
CA PRO A 43 10.29 -2.38 -22.37
C PRO A 43 8.89 -1.81 -22.60
N GLU A 44 8.77 -0.87 -23.53
CA GLU A 44 7.50 -0.20 -23.85
C GLU A 44 6.39 -1.19 -24.23
N SER A 45 6.73 -2.26 -24.95
CA SER A 45 5.78 -3.30 -25.41
C SER A 45 4.99 -4.02 -24.31
N ILE A 46 5.45 -3.97 -23.06
CA ILE A 46 4.78 -4.62 -21.91
C ILE A 46 4.34 -3.60 -20.85
N ARG A 47 4.56 -2.31 -21.09
CA ARG A 47 4.19 -1.28 -20.13
C ARG A 47 2.70 -1.00 -20.22
N MET A 48 2.04 -0.91 -19.07
CA MET A 48 0.65 -0.49 -19.02
C MET A 48 0.53 0.98 -19.45
N GLU A 49 -0.39 1.25 -20.37
CA GLU A 49 -0.73 2.61 -20.77
C GLU A 49 -1.82 3.18 -19.86
N GLY A 50 -1.71 4.46 -19.52
CA GLY A 50 -2.68 5.17 -18.68
C GLY A 50 -2.51 4.93 -17.18
N GLU A 51 -3.51 5.37 -16.42
CA GLU A 51 -3.56 5.24 -14.96
C GLU A 51 -4.32 3.98 -14.55
N LEU A 52 -4.07 3.50 -13.33
CA LEU A 52 -4.85 2.41 -12.75
C LEU A 52 -6.28 2.90 -12.47
N ASP A 53 -7.27 2.12 -12.89
CA ASP A 53 -8.68 2.35 -12.55
C ASP A 53 -8.95 1.91 -11.10
N LEU A 54 -8.56 2.77 -10.15
CA LEU A 54 -8.69 2.54 -8.71
C LEU A 54 -9.45 3.69 -8.06
N PRO A 55 -10.22 3.41 -6.98
CA PRO A 55 -10.82 4.47 -6.18
C PRO A 55 -9.73 5.32 -5.52
N LEU A 56 -10.10 6.55 -5.12
CA LEU A 56 -9.20 7.43 -4.38
C LEU A 56 -8.64 6.71 -3.15
N ALA A 57 -7.34 6.90 -2.93
CA ALA A 57 -6.64 6.32 -1.79
C ALA A 57 -7.27 6.82 -0.47
N LEU A 58 -7.50 5.88 0.45
CA LEU A 58 -7.92 6.17 1.81
C LEU A 58 -6.69 6.51 2.67
N SER A 59 -6.86 7.37 3.67
CA SER A 59 -5.91 7.44 4.78
C SER A 59 -5.86 6.12 5.54
N GLU A 60 -4.78 5.87 6.30
CA GLU A 60 -4.67 4.68 7.14
C GLU A 60 -5.85 4.55 8.14
N ALA A 61 -6.25 5.67 8.74
CA ALA A 61 -7.37 5.69 9.68
C ALA A 61 -8.72 5.37 9.01
N GLU A 62 -8.96 5.93 7.81
CA GLU A 62 -10.17 5.66 7.02
C GLU A 62 -10.19 4.20 6.56
N PHE A 63 -9.05 3.67 6.11
CA PHE A 63 -8.92 2.28 5.72
C PHE A 63 -9.26 1.34 6.88
N ILE A 64 -8.69 1.57 8.07
CA ILE A 64 -8.99 0.75 9.27
C ILE A 64 -10.48 0.81 9.62
N SER A 65 -11.08 2.00 9.59
CA SER A 65 -12.51 2.18 9.87
C SER A 65 -13.39 1.44 8.87
N HIS A 66 -13.10 1.61 7.57
CA HIS A 66 -13.79 0.93 6.48
C HIS A 66 -13.65 -0.60 6.61
N PHE A 67 -12.43 -1.08 6.82
CA PHE A 67 -12.13 -2.50 6.93
C PHE A 67 -12.84 -3.14 8.13
N ARG A 68 -12.92 -2.46 9.27
CA ARG A 68 -13.71 -2.91 10.44
C ARG A 68 -15.20 -3.05 10.09
N SER A 69 -15.75 -2.13 9.31
CA SER A 69 -17.15 -2.20 8.84
C SER A 69 -17.39 -3.37 7.88
N VAL A 70 -16.41 -3.70 7.05
CA VAL A 70 -16.48 -4.89 6.18
C VAL A 70 -16.36 -6.16 7.02
N ALA A 71 -15.37 -6.23 7.91
CA ALA A 71 -15.09 -7.39 8.75
C ALA A 71 -16.25 -7.72 9.72
N SER A 72 -17.00 -6.73 10.20
CA SER A 72 -18.16 -6.95 11.08
C SER A 72 -19.31 -7.73 10.42
N LYS A 73 -19.31 -7.83 9.08
CA LYS A 73 -20.27 -8.65 8.33
C LYS A 73 -19.93 -10.14 8.35
N ASN A 74 -18.71 -10.51 8.76
CA ASN A 74 -18.33 -11.91 8.88
C ASN A 74 -19.16 -12.58 9.98
N ARG A 75 -19.66 -13.78 9.69
CA ARG A 75 -20.31 -14.60 10.72
C ARG A 75 -19.26 -15.51 11.35
N PHE A 76 -19.03 -15.31 12.64
CA PHE A 76 -18.29 -16.28 13.41
C PHE A 76 -19.15 -17.54 13.51
N SER A 77 -18.60 -18.67 13.08
CA SER A 77 -19.22 -19.98 13.23
C SER A 77 -18.29 -20.81 14.10
N ASP A 78 -18.84 -21.50 15.09
CA ASP A 78 -18.12 -22.42 15.99
C ASP A 78 -17.74 -23.72 15.26
N HIS A 79 -17.29 -23.59 14.02
CA HIS A 79 -16.91 -24.69 13.18
C HIS A 79 -15.52 -25.17 13.61
N PHE A 80 -15.53 -26.21 14.46
CA PHE A 80 -14.49 -27.25 14.49
C PHE A 80 -14.47 -28.01 13.15
N LEU A 81 -14.30 -27.31 12.03
CA LEU A 81 -14.00 -27.94 10.74
C LEU A 81 -12.50 -28.21 10.71
N VAL A 82 -12.09 -29.29 11.37
CA VAL A 82 -10.70 -29.71 11.35
C VAL A 82 -10.51 -30.81 10.31
N TRP A 83 -10.06 -30.39 9.13
CA TRP A 83 -8.90 -31.04 8.53
C TRP A 83 -7.68 -30.16 8.86
N GLY A 84 -7.04 -30.43 10.00
CA GLY A 84 -5.73 -29.88 10.37
C GLY A 84 -5.64 -28.50 11.02
N THR A 85 -6.68 -27.66 11.04
CA THR A 85 -6.61 -26.33 11.69
C THR A 85 -7.22 -26.34 13.09
N ALA A 86 -6.40 -26.45 14.14
CA ALA A 86 -6.86 -26.23 15.52
C ALA A 86 -6.82 -24.72 15.84
N THR A 87 -7.91 -24.16 16.37
CA THR A 87 -7.89 -22.82 16.97
C THR A 87 -7.02 -22.88 18.22
N LEU A 88 -5.82 -22.29 18.15
CA LEU A 88 -4.92 -22.17 19.28
C LEU A 88 -5.20 -20.85 20.01
N TRP A 89 -5.43 -20.96 21.31
CA TRP A 89 -5.57 -19.79 22.18
C TRP A 89 -4.19 -19.17 22.41
N PHE A 90 -4.01 -17.93 21.95
CA PHE A 90 -2.83 -17.12 22.30
C PHE A 90 -3.22 -16.15 23.42
N PRO A 91 -2.67 -16.30 24.64
CA PRO A 91 -2.79 -15.26 25.65
C PRO A 91 -1.97 -14.05 25.20
N VAL A 92 -2.62 -12.88 25.11
CA VAL A 92 -1.98 -11.57 25.00
C VAL A 92 -1.40 -11.13 26.34
#